data_AF-A0A0S8ED94-F1
#
_entry.id   AF-A0A0S8ED94-F1
#
_cell.length_a   1.000
_cell.length_b   1.000
_cell.length_c   1.000
_cell.angle_alpha   90.00
_cell.angle_beta   90.00
_cell.angle_gamma   90.00
#
_symmetry.space_group_name_H-M   'P 1'
#
loop_
_entity.id
_entity.type
_entity.pdbx_description
1 polymer ?
#
loop_
_entity_poly.entity_id
_entity_poly.type
_entity_poly.pdbx_seq_one_letter_code
_entity_poly.pdbx_strand_id
1 'polypeptide(L)'
;MAPDMELEPRYSTREIPGRCIKCLAEEQYRDCFRQLLKGGRENEELRETYEAVVALLKSPELQKLRDESERHLAEGRDVKVVLHLGEGEPRYEIKVC
;
A
#
# COMPACT_ATOMS: atom_id res chain seq x y z
N MET A 1 -0.99 -8.87 -15.60
CA MET A 1 -1.07 -9.50 -14.26
C MET A 1 -0.51 -8.45 -13.33
N ALA A 2 -1.37 -7.75 -12.59
CA ALA A 2 -0.93 -6.59 -11.82
C ALA A 2 0.22 -6.98 -10.87
N PRO A 3 1.30 -6.17 -10.82
CA PRO A 3 2.43 -6.46 -9.96
C PRO A 3 2.02 -6.35 -8.49
N ASP A 4 2.57 -7.21 -7.63
CA ASP A 4 2.42 -7.08 -6.19
C ASP A 4 2.93 -5.71 -5.73
N MET A 5 2.16 -5.05 -4.86
CA MET A 5 2.54 -3.74 -4.33
C MET A 5 3.15 -3.88 -2.94
N GLU A 6 4.38 -3.40 -2.77
CA GLU A 6 5.08 -3.43 -1.49
C GLU A 6 4.98 -2.07 -0.79
N LEU A 7 4.56 -2.07 0.48
CA LEU A 7 4.50 -0.90 1.34
C LEU A 7 5.39 -1.14 2.56
N GLU A 8 6.40 -0.30 2.74
CA GLU A 8 7.31 -0.37 3.89
C GLU A 8 7.02 0.77 4.86
N PRO A 9 6.09 0.58 5.82
CA PRO A 9 5.84 1.60 6.83
C PRO A 9 7.08 1.78 7.70
N ARG A 10 7.40 3.04 8.03
CA ARG A 10 8.53 3.38 8.90
C ARG A 10 8.13 4.45 9.90
N TYR A 11 8.77 4.44 11.07
CA TYR A 11 8.63 5.54 12.02
C TYR A 11 9.34 6.81 11.56
N SER A 12 8.79 7.94 12.01
CA SER A 12 9.47 9.21 11.88
C SER A 12 10.69 9.21 12.78
N THR A 13 11.86 9.26 12.16
CA THR A 13 13.11 9.53 12.86
C THR A 13 13.40 11.03 12.81
N ARG A 14 14.42 11.48 13.53
CA ARG A 14 14.85 12.90 13.47
C ARG A 14 15.29 13.33 12.07
N GLU A 15 15.61 12.37 11.21
CA GLU A 15 16.24 12.60 9.91
C GLU A 15 15.30 12.25 8.74
N ILE A 16 14.32 11.37 8.94
CA ILE A 16 13.42 10.88 7.90
C ILE A 16 11.97 10.91 8.39
N PRO A 17 11.05 11.60 7.69
CA PRO A 17 9.63 11.52 8.02
C PRO A 17 9.14 10.11 7.74
N GLY A 18 8.60 9.47 8.78
CA GLY A 18 8.02 8.15 8.70
C GLY A 18 6.71 8.21 7.93
N ARG A 19 6.48 7.21 7.10
CA ARG A 19 5.21 7.04 6.41
C ARG A 19 4.53 5.81 6.98
N CYS A 20 3.30 5.96 7.45
CA CYS A 20 2.46 4.82 7.78
C CYS A 20 1.88 4.21 6.50
N ILE A 21 1.29 3.02 6.60
CA ILE A 21 0.66 2.33 5.46
C ILE A 21 -0.34 3.23 4.74
N LYS A 22 -1.12 4.01 5.48
CA LYS A 22 -2.07 4.97 4.89
C LYS A 22 -1.36 5.98 3.98
N CYS A 23 -0.27 6.58 4.43
CA CYS A 23 0.48 7.55 3.64
C CYS A 23 1.05 6.91 2.37
N LEU A 24 1.58 5.69 2.47
CA LEU A 24 2.11 4.96 1.32
C LEU A 24 1.00 4.59 0.32
N ALA A 25 -0.16 4.13 0.82
CA ALA A 25 -1.32 3.83 -0.02
C ALA A 25 -1.88 5.10 -0.72
N GLU A 26 -1.94 6.24 -0.02
CA GLU A 26 -2.37 7.51 -0.61
C GLU A 26 -1.40 8.04 -1.68
N GLU A 27 -0.10 7.82 -1.51
CA GLU A 27 0.92 8.16 -2.50
C GLU A 27 0.77 7.30 -3.76
N GLN A 28 0.63 5.99 -3.60
CA GLN A 28 0.40 5.06 -4.70
C GLN A 28 -0.91 5.36 -5.44
N TYR A 29 -1.97 5.72 -4.69
CA TYR A 29 -3.23 6.19 -5.28
C TYR A 29 -3.01 7.42 -6.16
N ARG A 30 -2.29 8.44 -5.65
CA ARG A 30 -2.05 9.69 -6.39
C ARG A 30 -1.19 9.44 -7.63
N ASP A 31 -0.20 8.58 -7.54
CA ASP A 31 0.70 8.29 -8.66
C ASP A 31 0.01 7.44 -9.72
N CYS A 32 -0.77 6.42 -9.34
CA CYS A 32 -1.63 5.68 -10.27
C CYS A 32 -2.64 6.62 -10.94
N PHE A 33 -3.30 7.49 -10.17
CA PHE A 33 -4.27 8.45 -10.70
C PHE A 33 -3.63 9.41 -11.70
N ARG A 34 -2.44 9.96 -11.39
CA ARG A 34 -1.69 10.82 -12.32
C ARG A 34 -1.29 10.10 -13.59
N GLN A 35 -0.87 8.84 -13.50
CA GLN A 35 -0.49 8.02 -14.65
C GLN A 35 -1.71 7.71 -15.55
N LEU A 36 -2.85 7.36 -14.94
CA LEU A 36 -4.11 7.17 -15.64
C LEU A 36 -4.60 8.44 -16.37
N LEU A 37 -4.34 9.63 -15.80
CA LEU A 37 -4.65 10.90 -16.46
C LEU A 37 -3.67 11.25 -17.61
N LYS A 38 -2.43 10.76 -17.57
CA LYS A 38 -1.39 11.05 -18.56
C LYS A 38 -1.33 10.07 -19.73
N GLY A 39 -1.87 8.85 -19.60
CA GLY A 39 -1.74 7.78 -20.60
C GLY A 39 -3.10 7.19 -21.05
N GLY A 40 -3.28 7.02 -22.36
CA GLY A 40 -4.51 6.54 -22.99
C GLY A 40 -4.70 5.00 -22.99
N ARG A 41 -5.98 4.61 -23.04
CA ARG A 41 -6.66 3.32 -23.37
C ARG A 41 -6.08 1.93 -22.99
N GLU A 42 -4.80 1.73 -22.69
CA GLU A 42 -4.24 0.38 -22.45
C GLU A 42 -3.38 0.33 -21.20
N ASN A 43 -4.00 0.57 -20.05
CA ASN A 43 -3.34 0.46 -18.75
C ASN A 43 -4.24 -0.30 -17.78
N GLU A 44 -4.69 -1.47 -18.21
CA GLU A 44 -5.52 -2.39 -17.44
C GLU A 44 -4.86 -2.72 -16.10
N GLU A 45 -3.56 -2.99 -16.10
CA GLU A 45 -2.76 -3.23 -14.87
C GLU A 45 -2.75 -2.02 -13.92
N LEU A 46 -2.70 -0.80 -14.47
CA LEU A 46 -2.74 0.45 -13.71
C LEU A 46 -4.15 0.73 -13.14
N ARG A 47 -5.20 0.30 -13.86
CA ARG A 47 -6.58 0.33 -13.36
C ARG A 47 -6.80 -0.69 -12.26
N GLU A 48 -6.35 -1.93 -12.43
CA GLU A 48 -6.42 -2.97 -11.41
C GLU A 48 -5.70 -2.53 -10.13
N THR A 49 -4.50 -1.97 -10.28
CA THR A 49 -3.73 -1.42 -9.16
C THR A 49 -4.48 -0.27 -8.48
N TYR A 50 -5.04 0.65 -9.27
CA TYR A 50 -5.83 1.76 -8.73
C TYR A 50 -7.07 1.28 -7.98
N GLU A 51 -7.84 0.36 -8.54
CA GLU A 51 -9.05 -0.19 -7.92
C GLU A 51 -8.73 -0.90 -6.61
N ALA A 52 -7.65 -1.66 -6.56
CA ALA A 52 -7.22 -2.34 -5.34
C ALA A 52 -6.72 -1.38 -4.26
N VAL A 53 -5.96 -0.34 -4.62
CA VAL A 53 -5.53 0.70 -3.66
C VAL A 53 -6.75 1.46 -3.11
N VAL A 54 -7.74 1.75 -3.95
CA VAL A 54 -9.00 2.37 -3.52
C VAL A 54 -9.79 1.45 -2.59
N ALA A 55 -9.86 0.15 -2.91
CA ALA A 55 -10.52 -0.84 -2.07
C ALA A 55 -9.84 -0.91 -0.70
N LEU A 56 -8.51 -0.97 -0.66
CA LEU A 56 -7.72 -0.92 0.56
C LEU A 56 -8.00 0.35 1.37
N LEU A 57 -7.94 1.52 0.73
CA LEU A 57 -8.17 2.82 1.39
C LEU A 57 -9.58 2.98 1.98
N LYS A 58 -10.58 2.34 1.36
CA LYS A 58 -11.97 2.34 1.83
C LYS A 58 -12.27 1.22 2.83
N SER A 59 -11.43 0.21 2.91
CA SER A 59 -11.65 -0.96 3.74
C SER A 59 -11.23 -0.71 5.20
N PRO A 60 -11.94 -1.30 6.19
CA PRO A 60 -11.44 -1.38 7.56
C PRO A 60 -10.12 -2.16 7.69
N GLU A 61 -9.72 -2.92 6.68
CA GLU A 61 -8.47 -3.67 6.64
C GLU A 61 -7.24 -2.78 6.69
N LEU A 62 -7.33 -1.55 6.13
CA LEU A 62 -6.27 -0.56 6.27
C LEU A 62 -6.00 -0.22 7.74
N GLN A 63 -7.05 -0.10 8.55
CA GLN A 63 -6.91 0.20 9.96
C GLN A 63 -6.22 -0.95 10.69
N LYS A 64 -6.62 -2.20 10.41
CA LYS A 64 -5.97 -3.40 10.98
C LYS A 64 -4.49 -3.48 10.60
N LEU A 65 -4.18 -3.34 9.31
CA LEU A 65 -2.80 -3.36 8.81
C LEU A 65 -1.95 -2.27 9.48
N ARG A 66 -2.54 -1.08 9.65
CA ARG A 66 -1.89 0.04 10.33
C ARG A 66 -1.60 -0.29 11.79
N ASP A 67 -2.59 -0.78 12.53
CA ASP A 67 -2.44 -1.10 13.95
C ASP A 67 -1.41 -2.23 14.16
N GLU A 68 -1.42 -3.27 13.31
CA GLU A 68 -0.42 -4.36 13.35
C GLU A 68 0.97 -3.87 13.00
N SER A 69 1.11 -3.03 11.97
CA SER A 69 2.41 -2.48 11.58
C SER A 69 2.95 -1.53 12.64
N GLU A 70 2.12 -0.64 13.20
CA GLU A 70 2.51 0.23 14.30
C GLU A 70 2.95 -0.57 15.53
N ARG A 71 2.29 -1.71 15.81
CA ARG A 71 2.68 -2.60 16.90
C ARG A 71 4.04 -3.25 16.66
N HIS A 72 4.28 -3.81 15.48
CA HIS A 72 5.57 -4.44 15.15
C HIS A 72 6.72 -3.44 15.09
N LEU A 73 6.47 -2.26 14.50
CA LEU A 73 7.44 -1.16 14.51
C LEU A 73 7.76 -0.75 15.95
N ALA A 74 6.78 -0.70 16.86
CA ALA A 74 6.99 -0.32 18.27
C ALA A 74 7.88 -1.32 19.01
N GLU A 75 7.86 -2.59 18.59
CA GLU A 75 8.76 -3.64 19.07
C GLU A 75 10.18 -3.54 18.47
N GLY A 76 10.45 -2.54 17.63
CA GLY A 76 11.74 -2.32 16.98
C GLY A 76 11.99 -3.21 15.76
N ARG A 77 10.94 -3.82 15.21
CA ARG A 77 11.03 -4.70 14.04
C ARG A 77 10.71 -3.94 12.77
N ASP A 78 11.34 -4.33 11.67
CA ASP A 78 11.00 -3.77 10.36
C ASP A 78 9.77 -4.48 9.80
N VAL A 79 8.87 -3.71 9.20
CA VAL A 79 7.60 -4.21 8.67
C VAL A 79 7.50 -3.91 7.19
N LYS A 80 7.10 -4.92 6.42
CA LYS A 80 6.83 -4.82 5.00
C LYS A 80 5.47 -5.43 4.71
N VAL A 81 4.59 -4.66 4.10
CA VAL A 81 3.26 -5.13 3.70
C VAL A 81 3.26 -5.38 2.20
N VAL A 82 2.94 -6.59 1.79
CA VAL A 82 2.80 -6.98 0.38
C VAL A 82 1.32 -7.09 0.08
N LEU A 83 0.86 -6.33 -0.91
CA LEU A 83 -0.50 -6.36 -1.44
C LEU A 83 -0.48 -7.16 -2.73
N HIS A 84 -1.15 -8.31 -2.72
CA HIS A 84 -1.28 -9.18 -3.88
C HIS A 84 -2.49 -8.73 -4.70
N LEU A 85 -2.19 -8.22 -5.89
CA LEU A 85 -3.15 -7.67 -6.83
C LEU A 85 -3.43 -8.72 -7.91
N GLY A 86 -4.33 -9.66 -7.63
CA GLY A 86 -4.75 -10.71 -8.57
C GLY A 86 -6.25 -10.66 -8.88
N GLU A 87 -6.74 -11.51 -9.79
CA GLU A 87 -8.18 -11.68 -10.03
C GLU A 87 -8.89 -12.18 -8.76
N GLY A 88 -9.51 -11.26 -8.00
CA GLY A 88 -10.28 -11.59 -6.81
C GLY A 88 -10.19 -10.55 -5.69
N GLU A 89 -10.42 -10.99 -4.44
CA GLU A 89 -10.29 -10.12 -3.27
C GLU A 89 -8.81 -9.74 -3.06
N PRO A 90 -8.51 -8.46 -2.79
CA PRO A 90 -7.15 -8.01 -2.52
C PRO A 90 -6.60 -8.71 -1.28
N ARG A 91 -5.52 -9.49 -1.46
CA ARG A 91 -4.85 -10.16 -0.34
C ARG A 91 -3.69 -9.31 0.15
N TYR A 92 -3.44 -9.38 1.45
CA TYR A 92 -2.33 -8.67 2.09
C TYR A 92 -1.52 -9.64 2.95
N GLU A 93 -0.21 -9.44 2.95
CA GLU A 93 0.74 -10.16 3.78
C GLU A 93 1.59 -9.15 4.55
N ILE A 94 1.71 -9.30 5.87
CA ILE A 94 2.67 -8.55 6.67
C ILE A 94 3.90 -9.42 6.87
N LYS A 95 5.03 -8.99 6.34
CA LYS A 95 6.35 -9.56 6.59
C LYS A 95 7.06 -8.72 7.64
N VAL A 96 7.42 -9.36 8.74
CA VAL A 96 8.19 -8.75 9.82
C VAL A 96 9.63 -9.26 9.69
N CYS A 97 10.57 -8.34 9.53
CA CYS A 97 12.00 -8.62 9.40
C CYS A 97 12.74 -8.38 10.72
#